data_AF-A0A1G6K363-F1
#
_entry.id   AF-A0A1G6K363-F1
#
_cell.length_a   1.000
_cell.length_b   1.000
_cell.length_c   1.000
_cell.angle_alpha   90.00
_cell.angle_beta   90.00
_cell.angle_gamma   90.00
#
_symmetry.space_group_name_H-M   'P 1'
#
loop_
_entity.id
_entity.type
_entity.pdbx_description
1 polymer ?
#
loop_
_entity_poly.entity_id
_entity_poly.type
_entity_poly.pdbx_seq_one_letter_code
_entity_poly.pdbx_strand_id
1 'polypeptide(L)'
;MTSPPDPAGSDPNSDLLSQLQASAALTGPTSQDDLLAQLNAEPEPDPLADVEYTGDLETDSTAELDALAKGFRERTKREDDRFRLATDSEYWFAVCFKSREDKEAFLRAARLFALGDKYLDGYAVAHTLDIPMPTKDDDGKE
;
A
#
# COMPACT_ATOMS: atom_id res chain seq x y z
N MET A 1 -5.77 13.57 64.11
CA MET A 1 -5.78 14.70 63.17
C MET A 1 -5.60 14.14 61.78
N THR A 2 -6.67 14.08 61.01
CA THR A 2 -6.69 13.63 59.61
C THR A 2 -6.45 14.85 58.73
N SER A 3 -5.30 14.91 58.04
CA SER A 3 -5.16 15.79 56.89
C SER A 3 -5.75 15.10 55.66
N PRO A 4 -6.48 15.82 54.79
CA PRO A 4 -7.09 15.25 53.60
C PRO A 4 -6.01 14.89 52.55
N PRO A 5 -6.24 13.89 51.69
CA PRO A 5 -5.35 13.65 50.56
C PRO A 5 -5.47 14.81 49.55
N ASP A 6 -4.32 15.42 49.25
CA ASP A 6 -4.17 16.41 48.17
C ASP A 6 -4.65 15.83 46.83
N PRO A 7 -5.29 16.63 45.97
CA PRO A 7 -5.70 16.19 44.65
C PRO A 7 -4.44 15.94 43.83
N ALA A 8 -4.29 14.71 43.32
CA ALA A 8 -3.19 14.33 42.46
C ALA A 8 -3.00 15.37 41.35
N GLY A 9 -1.92 16.15 41.45
CA GLY A 9 -1.44 16.99 40.37
C GLY A 9 -1.11 16.08 39.19
N SER A 10 -1.60 16.45 38.01
CA SER A 10 -1.27 15.75 36.77
C SER A 10 0.25 15.67 36.65
N ASP A 11 0.75 14.45 36.46
CA ASP A 11 2.17 14.23 36.22
C ASP A 11 2.58 15.04 34.99
N PRO A 12 3.55 15.98 35.11
CA PRO A 12 3.96 16.81 33.97
C PRO A 12 4.51 15.98 32.80
N ASN A 13 5.02 14.77 33.09
CA ASN A 13 5.41 13.84 32.04
C ASN A 13 4.21 13.21 31.36
N SER A 14 3.10 13.01 32.08
CA SER A 14 1.83 12.53 31.51
C SER A 14 1.22 13.58 30.57
N ASP A 15 1.26 14.86 30.96
CA ASP A 15 0.75 15.95 30.11
C ASP A 15 1.62 16.13 28.85
N LEU A 16 2.94 16.00 28.98
CA LEU A 16 3.87 16.01 27.84
C LEU A 16 3.64 14.81 26.91
N LEU A 17 3.42 13.62 27.46
CA LEU A 17 3.11 12.41 26.69
C LEU A 17 1.78 12.57 25.94
N SER A 18 0.79 13.17 26.58
CA SER A 18 -0.53 13.44 25.99
C SER A 18 -0.43 14.42 24.83
N GLN A 19 0.39 15.47 24.95
CA GLN A 19 0.62 16.44 23.87
C GLN A 19 1.38 15.83 22.69
N LEU A 20 2.38 14.98 22.94
CA LEU A 20 3.13 14.26 21.90
C LEU A 20 2.25 13.25 21.16
N GLN A 21 1.38 12.53 21.87
CA GLN A 21 0.43 11.60 21.28
C GLN A 21 -0.65 12.32 20.45
N ALA A 22 -1.15 13.46 20.93
CA ALA A 22 -2.13 14.27 20.21
C ALA A 22 -1.56 14.91 18.93
N SER A 23 -0.27 15.27 18.94
CA SER A 23 0.41 15.85 17.76
C SER A 23 0.78 14.79 16.72
N ALA A 24 1.11 13.57 17.12
CA ALA A 24 1.35 12.45 16.20
C ALA A 24 0.08 12.00 15.46
N ALA A 25 -1.09 12.09 16.10
CA ALA A 25 -2.37 11.61 15.56
C ALA A 25 -2.92 12.42 14.38
N LEU A 26 -2.40 13.63 14.12
CA LEU A 26 -2.97 14.52 13.09
C LEU A 26 -2.34 14.33 11.70
N THR A 27 -1.13 13.78 11.59
CA THR A 27 -0.44 13.55 10.29
C THR A 27 0.65 12.46 10.31
N GLY A 28 0.83 11.74 11.43
CA GLY A 28 1.92 10.77 11.57
C GLY A 28 1.58 9.35 11.08
N PRO A 29 2.58 8.56 10.64
CA PRO A 29 2.43 7.14 10.33
C PRO A 29 1.74 6.40 11.48
N THR A 30 0.72 5.63 11.13
CA THR A 30 -0.21 5.01 12.09
C THR A 30 0.34 3.74 12.74
N SER A 31 1.48 3.24 12.26
CA SER A 31 2.18 2.09 12.80
C SER A 31 3.70 2.24 12.79
N GLN A 32 4.37 1.41 13.61
CA GLN A 32 5.83 1.32 13.62
C GLN A 32 6.40 0.86 12.26
N ASP A 33 5.64 0.04 11.54
CA ASP A 33 6.03 -0.43 10.21
C ASP A 33 5.93 0.70 9.16
N ASP A 34 4.92 1.58 9.26
CA ASP A 34 4.81 2.75 8.39
C ASP A 34 5.95 3.75 8.63
N LEU A 35 6.34 3.94 9.90
CA LEU A 35 7.52 4.74 10.26
C LEU A 35 8.79 4.16 9.61
N LEU A 36 9.00 2.84 9.72
CA LEU A 36 10.15 2.18 9.14
C LEU A 36 10.15 2.23 7.61
N ALA A 37 8.99 2.10 6.97
CA ALA A 37 8.86 2.22 5.53
C ALA A 37 9.19 3.64 5.05
N GLN A 38 8.78 4.67 5.80
CA GLN A 38 9.03 6.07 5.44
C GLN A 38 10.51 6.46 5.64
N LEU A 39 11.17 5.93 6.67
CA LEU A 39 12.60 6.16 6.91
C LEU A 39 13.50 5.42 5.91
N ASN A 40 13.03 4.29 5.38
CA ASN A 40 13.78 3.49 4.40
C ASN A 40 13.35 3.76 2.95
N ALA A 41 12.43 4.71 2.71
CA ALA A 41 12.02 5.06 1.36
C ALA A 41 13.21 5.66 0.59
N GLU A 42 13.41 5.22 -0.65
CA GLU A 42 14.41 5.82 -1.51
C GLU A 42 14.06 7.30 -1.75
N PRO A 43 15.05 8.22 -1.66
CA PRO A 43 14.80 9.62 -1.90
C PRO A 43 14.27 9.83 -3.32
N GLU A 44 13.24 10.67 -3.46
CA GLU A 44 12.74 11.01 -4.79
C GLU A 44 13.84 11.67 -5.63
N PRO A 45 13.91 11.34 -6.94
CA PRO A 45 14.88 11.94 -7.82
C PRO A 45 14.65 13.46 -7.90
N ASP A 46 15.73 14.23 -7.79
CA ASP A 46 15.68 15.69 -7.86
C ASP A 46 15.18 16.13 -9.26
N PRO A 47 14.06 16.85 -9.36
CA PRO A 47 13.51 17.29 -10.64
C PRO A 47 14.41 18.27 -11.39
N LEU A 48 15.40 18.88 -10.74
CA LEU A 48 16.31 19.86 -11.34
C LEU A 48 17.68 19.27 -11.73
N ALA A 49 17.91 17.98 -11.47
CA ALA A 49 19.22 17.36 -11.68
C ALA A 49 19.76 17.47 -13.12
N ASP A 50 18.87 17.55 -14.11
CA ASP A 50 19.20 17.59 -15.54
C ASP A 50 19.02 19.00 -16.16
N VAL A 51 18.83 20.06 -15.36
CA VAL A 51 18.68 21.43 -15.87
C VAL A 51 20.07 22.03 -16.13
N GLU A 52 20.32 22.41 -17.38
CA GLU A 52 21.55 23.10 -17.79
C GLU A 52 21.41 24.61 -17.59
N TYR A 53 22.29 25.21 -16.79
CA TYR A 53 22.27 26.63 -16.48
C TYR A 53 23.11 27.45 -17.45
N THR A 54 22.48 28.42 -18.09
CA THR A 54 23.08 29.30 -19.09
C THR A 54 23.64 30.59 -18.49
N GLY A 55 23.20 30.95 -17.27
CA GLY A 55 23.55 32.20 -16.59
C GLY A 55 22.64 33.37 -16.95
N ASP A 56 21.65 33.15 -17.83
CA ASP A 56 20.55 34.08 -18.06
C ASP A 56 19.35 33.73 -17.17
N LEU A 57 18.95 34.68 -16.33
CA LEU A 57 17.93 34.44 -15.31
C LEU A 57 16.58 34.01 -15.90
N GLU A 58 16.16 34.62 -17.01
CA GLU A 58 14.86 34.35 -17.62
C GLU A 58 14.84 32.95 -18.26
N THR A 59 15.90 32.61 -19.00
CA THR A 59 16.07 31.29 -19.62
C THR A 59 16.17 30.18 -18.56
N ASP A 60 16.99 30.37 -17.54
CA ASP A 60 17.22 29.38 -16.48
C ASP A 60 15.94 29.17 -15.65
N SER A 61 15.21 30.24 -15.30
CA SER A 61 13.94 30.14 -14.57
C SER A 61 12.88 29.38 -15.37
N THR A 62 12.84 29.55 -16.69
CA THR A 62 11.89 28.83 -17.55
C THR A 62 12.22 27.34 -17.57
N ALA A 63 13.50 26.99 -17.68
CA ALA A 63 13.96 25.61 -17.68
C ALA A 63 13.65 24.90 -16.35
N GLU A 64 13.85 25.58 -15.21
CA GLU A 64 13.49 25.06 -13.89
C GLU A 64 11.99 24.76 -13.76
N LEU A 65 11.14 25.70 -14.19
CA LEU A 65 9.68 25.55 -14.11
C LEU A 65 9.17 24.39 -14.98
N ASP A 66 9.74 24.22 -16.18
CA ASP A 66 9.40 23.11 -17.07
C ASP A 66 9.84 21.76 -16.49
N ALA A 67 11.04 21.69 -15.90
CA ALA A 67 11.57 20.51 -15.24
C ALA A 67 10.71 20.11 -14.02
N LEU A 68 10.32 21.08 -13.19
CA LEU A 68 9.39 20.87 -12.08
C LEU A 68 8.02 20.37 -12.56
N ALA A 69 7.44 21.01 -13.57
CA ALA A 69 6.15 20.60 -14.12
C ALA A 69 6.18 19.19 -14.70
N LYS A 70 7.30 18.79 -15.32
CA LYS A 70 7.53 17.43 -15.79
C LYS A 70 7.61 16.45 -14.61
N GLY A 71 8.39 16.76 -13.58
CA GLY A 71 8.51 15.95 -12.37
C GLY A 71 7.17 15.69 -11.69
N PHE A 72 6.31 16.71 -11.56
CA PHE A 72 4.96 16.54 -11.02
C PHE A 72 4.09 15.61 -11.87
N ARG A 73 4.09 15.75 -13.21
CA ARG A 73 3.32 14.87 -14.11
C ARG A 73 3.79 13.42 -14.03
N GLU A 74 5.10 13.21 -13.98
CA GLU A 74 5.68 11.87 -13.86
C GLU A 74 5.37 11.23 -12.51
N ARG A 75 5.39 12.02 -11.44
CA ARG A 75 4.99 11.57 -10.10
C ARG A 75 3.51 11.21 -10.06
N THR A 76 2.62 12.05 -10.58
CA THR A 76 1.18 11.73 -10.68
C THR A 76 0.96 10.44 -11.46
N LYS A 77 1.64 10.26 -12.61
CA LYS A 77 1.55 9.02 -13.37
C LYS A 77 2.04 7.80 -12.59
N ARG A 78 3.14 7.93 -11.85
CA ARG A 78 3.70 6.85 -11.02
C ARG A 78 2.78 6.52 -9.85
N GLU A 79 2.15 7.53 -9.25
CA GLU A 79 1.13 7.37 -8.21
C GLU A 79 -0.14 6.72 -8.77
N ASP A 80 -0.59 7.11 -9.97
CA ASP A 80 -1.71 6.48 -10.69
C ASP A 80 -1.41 5.02 -11.06
N ASP A 81 -0.21 4.73 -11.55
CA ASP A 81 0.25 3.36 -11.82
C ASP A 81 0.31 2.54 -10.53
N ARG A 82 0.83 3.12 -9.44
CA ARG A 82 0.85 2.48 -8.11
C ARG A 82 -0.56 2.26 -7.59
N PHE A 83 -1.49 3.20 -7.80
CA PHE A 83 -2.89 3.08 -7.40
C PHE A 83 -3.61 1.98 -8.19
N ARG A 84 -3.36 1.90 -9.51
CA ARG A 84 -3.85 0.83 -10.38
C ARG A 84 -3.34 -0.55 -9.97
N LEU A 85 -2.04 -0.66 -9.65
CA LEU A 85 -1.42 -1.88 -9.12
C LEU A 85 -1.94 -2.27 -7.73
N ALA A 86 -2.35 -1.30 -6.92
CA ALA A 86 -2.82 -1.53 -5.55
C ALA A 86 -4.33 -1.79 -5.42
N THR A 87 -5.14 -1.40 -6.41
CA THR A 87 -6.62 -1.38 -6.29
C THR A 87 -7.36 -2.34 -7.22
N ASP A 88 -6.67 -3.12 -8.07
CA ASP A 88 -7.32 -4.26 -8.71
C ASP A 88 -6.31 -5.37 -8.90
N SER A 89 -6.80 -6.58 -8.80
CA SER A 89 -6.15 -7.67 -9.51
C SER A 89 -7.26 -8.21 -10.38
N GLU A 90 -7.09 -8.05 -11.69
CA GLU A 90 -8.19 -7.82 -12.63
C GLU A 90 -9.11 -9.04 -12.85
N TYR A 91 -8.86 -10.18 -12.17
CA TYR A 91 -9.63 -11.42 -12.28
C TYR A 91 -9.59 -12.25 -10.97
N TRP A 92 -10.58 -12.08 -10.08
CA TRP A 92 -10.78 -12.95 -8.92
C TRP A 92 -12.15 -13.63 -8.94
N PHE A 93 -12.17 -14.85 -8.43
CA PHE A 93 -13.40 -15.59 -8.13
C PHE A 93 -13.40 -15.93 -6.64
N ALA A 94 -14.48 -15.57 -5.95
CA ALA A 94 -14.65 -15.83 -4.53
C ALA A 94 -15.90 -16.69 -4.29
N VAL A 95 -15.75 -17.72 -3.45
CA VAL A 95 -16.87 -18.53 -2.96
C VAL A 95 -17.14 -18.17 -1.51
N CYS A 96 -18.35 -17.68 -1.24
CA CYS A 96 -18.77 -17.28 0.10
C CYS A 96 -19.60 -18.37 0.78
N PHE A 97 -19.29 -18.67 2.04
CA PHE A 97 -20.01 -19.64 2.87
C PHE A 97 -20.63 -18.94 4.07
N LYS A 98 -21.71 -19.51 4.62
CA LYS A 98 -22.38 -18.98 5.82
C LYS A 98 -21.59 -19.23 7.09
N SER A 99 -20.77 -20.27 7.11
CA SER A 99 -19.93 -20.65 8.25
C SER A 99 -18.52 -21.03 7.78
N ARG A 100 -17.58 -21.01 8.72
CA ARG A 100 -16.21 -21.47 8.48
C ARG A 100 -16.17 -22.97 8.25
N GLU A 101 -17.00 -23.71 8.96
CA GLU A 101 -17.13 -25.16 8.88
C GLU A 101 -17.57 -25.58 7.47
N ASP A 102 -18.56 -24.89 6.89
CA ASP A 102 -19.00 -25.13 5.50
C ASP A 102 -17.89 -24.85 4.50
N LYS A 103 -17.13 -23.76 4.70
CA LYS A 103 -15.97 -23.42 3.86
C LYS A 103 -14.92 -24.53 3.90
N GLU A 104 -14.55 -24.99 5.10
CA GLU A 104 -13.53 -26.03 5.27
C GLU A 104 -14.00 -27.38 4.75
N ALA A 105 -15.28 -27.74 4.97
CA ALA A 105 -15.87 -28.96 4.45
C ALA A 105 -15.82 -28.99 2.91
N PHE A 106 -16.19 -27.87 2.26
CA PHE A 106 -16.09 -27.71 0.81
C PHE A 106 -14.66 -27.88 0.32
N LEU A 107 -13.70 -27.15 0.90
CA LEU A 107 -12.30 -27.19 0.46
C LEU A 107 -11.69 -28.59 0.61
N ARG A 108 -12.06 -29.33 1.66
CA ARG A 108 -11.60 -30.72 1.86
C ARG A 108 -12.24 -31.66 0.84
N ALA A 109 -13.55 -31.55 0.62
CA ALA A 109 -14.27 -32.37 -0.35
C ALA A 109 -13.75 -32.16 -1.77
N ALA A 110 -13.45 -30.91 -2.12
CA ALA A 110 -12.88 -30.51 -3.41
C ALA A 110 -11.37 -30.77 -3.54
N ARG A 111 -10.71 -31.31 -2.50
CA ARG A 111 -9.25 -31.52 -2.43
C ARG A 111 -8.41 -30.24 -2.58
N LEU A 112 -9.02 -29.07 -2.40
CA LEU A 112 -8.37 -27.76 -2.51
C LEU A 112 -7.72 -27.29 -1.21
N PHE A 113 -8.05 -27.92 -0.07
CA PHE A 113 -7.53 -27.51 1.24
C PHE A 113 -5.99 -27.50 1.34
N ALA A 114 -5.32 -28.35 0.55
CA ALA A 114 -3.87 -28.40 0.49
C ALA A 114 -3.23 -27.19 -0.23
N LEU A 115 -4.00 -26.50 -1.08
CA LEU A 115 -3.56 -25.32 -1.83
C LEU A 115 -3.71 -24.02 -1.03
N GLY A 116 -4.56 -24.02 0.00
CA GLY A 116 -4.85 -22.84 0.84
C GLY A 116 -6.32 -22.75 1.25
N ASP A 117 -6.68 -21.72 2.03
CA ASP A 117 -8.02 -21.54 2.57
C ASP A 117 -8.70 -20.19 2.28
N LYS A 118 -8.02 -19.30 1.53
CA LYS A 118 -8.49 -17.94 1.17
C LYS A 118 -8.18 -17.57 -0.27
N TYR A 119 -6.90 -17.46 -0.62
CA TYR A 119 -6.43 -17.10 -1.96
C TYR A 119 -5.73 -18.31 -2.57
N LEU A 120 -6.24 -18.76 -3.71
CA LEU A 120 -5.82 -19.98 -4.39
C LEU A 120 -5.39 -19.62 -5.81
N ASP A 121 -4.33 -20.24 -6.32
CA ASP A 121 -3.98 -20.18 -7.73
C ASP A 121 -5.08 -20.86 -8.56
N GLY A 122 -5.73 -20.10 -9.46
CA GLY A 122 -6.84 -20.60 -10.28
C GLY A 122 -6.45 -21.73 -11.23
N TYR A 123 -5.21 -21.78 -11.73
CA TYR A 123 -4.73 -22.86 -12.58
C TYR A 123 -4.43 -24.12 -11.77
N ALA A 124 -3.89 -23.97 -10.55
CA ALA A 124 -3.71 -25.09 -9.64
C ALA A 124 -5.06 -25.69 -9.18
N VAL A 125 -6.05 -24.83 -8.93
CA VAL A 125 -7.44 -25.24 -8.66
C VAL A 125 -8.00 -26.01 -9.85
N ALA A 126 -7.85 -25.48 -11.07
CA ALA A 126 -8.34 -26.14 -12.29
C ALA A 126 -7.71 -27.52 -12.48
N HIS A 127 -6.39 -27.66 -12.31
CA HIS A 127 -5.70 -28.94 -12.35
C HIS A 127 -6.21 -29.91 -11.27
N THR A 128 -6.47 -29.42 -10.05
CA THR A 128 -6.95 -30.28 -8.94
C THR A 128 -8.38 -30.78 -9.17
N LEU A 129 -9.19 -30.00 -9.89
CA LEU A 129 -10.57 -30.32 -10.23
C LEU A 129 -10.72 -30.99 -11.61
N ASP A 130 -9.62 -31.31 -12.29
CA ASP A 130 -9.59 -31.85 -13.66
C ASP A 130 -10.34 -30.97 -14.68
N ILE A 131 -10.24 -29.65 -14.54
CA ILE A 131 -10.86 -28.65 -15.43
C ILE A 131 -9.84 -28.23 -16.50
N PRO A 132 -10.14 -28.37 -17.80
CA PRO A 132 -9.25 -27.94 -18.87
C PRO A 132 -9.17 -26.40 -18.90
N MET A 133 -7.94 -25.88 -18.95
CA MET A 133 -7.66 -24.45 -19.09
C MET A 133 -7.08 -24.18 -20.48
N PRO A 134 -7.44 -23.07 -21.14
CA PRO A 134 -6.82 -22.69 -22.40
C PRO A 134 -5.32 -22.47 -22.19
N THR A 135 -4.51 -23.15 -23.00
CA THR A 135 -3.08 -22.87 -23.12
C THR A 135 -2.91 -21.62 -23.98
N LYS A 136 -2.05 -20.68 -23.59
CA LYS A 136 -1.80 -19.41 -24.31
C LYS A 136 -1.14 -19.57 -25.70
N ASP A 137 -1.22 -20.75 -26.31
CA ASP A 137 -0.62 -21.05 -27.61
C ASP A 137 -1.63 -21.07 -28.78
N ASP A 138 -2.92 -20.82 -28.53
CA ASP A 138 -3.93 -20.65 -29.59
C ASP A 138 -4.05 -19.18 -30.03
N ASP A 139 -2.91 -18.57 -30.43
CA ASP A 139 -2.92 -17.40 -31.31
C ASP A 139 -3.36 -17.86 -32.71
N GLY A 140 -4.66 -18.07 -32.85
CA GLY A 140 -5.36 -18.31 -34.11
C GLY A 140 -5.09 -17.17 -35.09
N LYS A 141 -4.05 -17.32 -35.90
CA LYS A 141 -3.97 -16.73 -37.23
C LYS A 141 -4.79 -17.60 -38.17
N GLU A 142 -6.06 -17.26 -38.35
CA GLU A 142 -6.78 -17.49 -39.61
C GLU A 142 -6.92 -16.16 -40.36
#